data_AF-A0A3B9I9U2-F1
#
_entry.id   AF-A0A3B9I9U2-F1
#
_cell.length_a   1.000
_cell.length_b   1.000
_cell.length_c   1.000
_cell.angle_alpha   90.00
_cell.angle_beta   90.00
_cell.angle_gamma   90.00
#
_symmetry.space_group_name_H-M   'P 1'
#
loop_
_entity.id
_entity.type
_entity.pdbx_description
1 polymer ?
#
loop_
_entity_poly.entity_id
_entity_poly.type
_entity_poly.pdbx_seq_one_letter_code
_entity_poly.pdbx_strand_id
1 'polypeptide(L)'
;MNSDEIKEENEQSNEQESEEYSFLNETVKNPPLDIQKLLLKICGIIGAAVLFGVIAALVFYAVLRQRDSVTPNQITIPSDVQITQAAQAGGDDGQSSPDQSQAGTDNSKDNNEGQERSDDSVSEQTVVPTPTPTEEELDRHALDSYIRMQNKLQGIAEEALRSVVTVTGVTEEDEWFDITGVGKSASSGLIVADNSLSYLILTESGILNDAEEIVVTLPDGTLVPGSFQKKDPVTGICVVSISKEQIPAATERTLQVGILGNSYNVEQGDSVLAVGAPMGTAGAFACGKIVSLSESVAIIDGEYRLMSTDICGEGSKSGVLVNLDGEVVGFIAGKYVDSE
;
A
#
# COMPACT_ATOMS: atom_id res chain seq x y z
N MET A 1 -68.50 2.08 -41.21
CA MET A 1 -68.73 0.98 -40.26
C MET A 1 -68.29 1.43 -38.89
N ASN A 2 -69.04 1.01 -37.88
CA ASN A 2 -69.25 1.65 -36.59
C ASN A 2 -68.19 1.22 -35.56
N SER A 3 -67.77 2.14 -34.68
CA SER A 3 -66.75 1.90 -33.63
C SER A 3 -67.18 0.95 -32.50
N ASP A 4 -68.39 0.38 -32.61
CA ASP A 4 -68.97 -0.51 -31.62
C ASP A 4 -68.67 -2.00 -31.89
N GLU A 5 -68.29 -2.38 -33.13
CA GLU A 5 -67.93 -3.77 -33.47
C GLU A 5 -66.50 -4.16 -33.05
N ILE A 6 -65.60 -3.19 -32.79
CA ILE A 6 -64.22 -3.47 -32.34
C ILE A 6 -64.15 -3.67 -30.81
N LYS A 7 -65.18 -3.28 -30.07
CA LYS A 7 -65.23 -3.46 -28.61
C LYS A 7 -65.67 -4.85 -28.18
N GLU A 8 -66.51 -5.53 -28.96
CA GLU A 8 -67.00 -6.87 -28.59
C GLU A 8 -65.99 -8.00 -28.90
N GLU A 9 -65.13 -7.87 -29.91
CA GLU A 9 -64.05 -8.87 -30.17
C GLU A 9 -62.87 -8.77 -29.17
N ASN A 10 -62.68 -7.63 -28.52
CA ASN A 10 -61.61 -7.43 -27.52
C ASN A 10 -62.03 -7.85 -26.09
N GLU A 11 -63.32 -8.02 -25.82
CA GLU A 11 -63.81 -8.56 -24.55
C GLU A 11 -63.85 -10.09 -24.55
N GLN A 12 -64.03 -10.75 -25.70
CA GLN A 12 -64.05 -12.21 -25.79
C GLN A 12 -62.67 -12.87 -25.90
N SER A 13 -61.62 -12.14 -26.27
CA SER A 13 -60.25 -12.67 -26.32
C SER A 13 -59.49 -12.59 -24.99
N ASN A 14 -60.01 -11.85 -24.02
CA ASN A 14 -59.36 -11.67 -22.71
C ASN A 14 -59.95 -12.58 -21.60
N GLU A 15 -61.05 -13.29 -21.88
CA GLU A 15 -61.69 -14.22 -20.93
C GLU A 15 -61.17 -15.66 -21.05
N GLN A 16 -60.32 -15.97 -22.04
CA GLN A 16 -59.95 -17.36 -22.34
C GLN A 16 -58.49 -17.75 -22.05
N GLU A 17 -57.66 -16.84 -21.51
CA GLU A 17 -56.23 -17.13 -21.26
C GLU A 17 -55.77 -16.81 -19.81
N SER A 18 -56.72 -16.74 -18.86
CA SER A 18 -56.39 -16.64 -17.42
C SER A 18 -56.84 -17.85 -16.59
N GLU A 19 -57.15 -18.98 -17.24
CA GLU A 19 -57.27 -20.30 -16.60
C GLU A 19 -55.99 -21.13 -16.77
N GLU A 20 -54.84 -20.62 -16.33
CA GLU A 20 -53.70 -21.48 -16.01
C GLU A 20 -52.82 -20.80 -14.95
N TYR A 21 -52.44 -21.55 -13.91
CA TYR A 21 -51.65 -21.15 -12.72
C TYR A 21 -52.42 -20.60 -11.49
N SER A 22 -53.28 -21.44 -10.91
CA SER A 22 -53.58 -21.38 -9.47
C SER A 22 -52.48 -22.13 -8.70
N PHE A 23 -51.33 -21.49 -8.50
CA PHE A 23 -50.35 -21.95 -7.53
C PHE A 23 -50.80 -21.55 -6.11
N LEU A 24 -50.62 -22.47 -5.17
CA LEU A 24 -50.99 -22.38 -3.75
C LEU A 24 -50.66 -21.03 -3.11
N ASN A 25 -51.69 -20.27 -2.72
CA ASN A 25 -51.56 -19.24 -1.69
C ASN A 25 -51.77 -19.89 -0.31
N GLU A 26 -50.75 -20.59 0.20
CA GLU A 26 -50.71 -20.92 1.63
C GLU A 26 -50.46 -19.63 2.41
N THR A 27 -51.52 -19.06 2.98
CA THR A 27 -51.40 -17.90 3.86
C THR A 27 -50.88 -18.40 5.21
N VAL A 28 -49.57 -18.28 5.44
CA VAL A 28 -48.95 -18.64 6.72
C VAL A 28 -49.56 -17.76 7.83
N LYS A 29 -50.46 -18.34 8.62
CA LYS A 29 -50.96 -17.70 9.85
C LYS A 29 -49.89 -17.84 10.93
N ASN A 30 -49.26 -16.72 11.28
CA ASN A 30 -48.37 -16.66 12.42
C ASN A 30 -49.12 -17.03 13.72
N PRO A 31 -48.52 -17.83 14.63
CA PRO A 31 -49.15 -18.16 15.90
C PRO A 31 -49.40 -16.89 16.73
N PRO A 32 -50.47 -16.82 17.54
CA PRO A 32 -50.77 -15.63 18.33
C PRO A 32 -49.63 -15.36 19.31
N LEU A 33 -49.06 -14.16 19.24
CA LEU A 33 -48.04 -13.70 20.18
C LEU A 33 -48.63 -13.69 21.59
N ASP A 34 -48.09 -14.52 22.47
CA ASP A 34 -48.44 -14.54 23.88
C ASP A 34 -47.76 -13.34 24.56
N ILE A 35 -48.43 -12.18 24.50
CA ILE A 35 -47.92 -10.88 24.96
C ILE A 35 -47.39 -10.97 26.40
N GLN A 36 -47.99 -11.82 27.25
CA GLN A 36 -47.54 -12.05 28.62
C GLN A 36 -46.15 -12.68 28.69
N LYS A 37 -45.86 -13.67 27.82
CA LYS A 37 -44.54 -14.30 27.75
C LYS A 37 -43.49 -13.36 27.16
N LEU A 38 -43.88 -12.51 26.23
CA LEU A 38 -42.99 -11.51 25.63
C LEU A 38 -42.62 -10.43 26.66
N LEU A 39 -43.60 -9.94 27.43
CA LEU A 39 -43.38 -9.01 28.54
C LEU A 39 -42.46 -9.60 29.62
N LEU A 40 -42.64 -10.89 29.94
CA LEU A 40 -41.79 -11.58 30.93
C LEU A 40 -40.33 -11.67 30.45
N LYS A 41 -40.10 -11.94 29.16
CA LYS A 41 -38.75 -11.94 28.57
C LYS A 41 -38.11 -10.55 28.59
N ILE A 42 -38.86 -9.51 28.24
CA ILE A 42 -38.38 -8.12 28.28
C ILE A 42 -38.02 -7.72 29.71
N CYS A 43 -38.84 -8.08 30.69
CA CYS A 43 -38.55 -7.78 32.10
C CYS A 43 -37.28 -8.49 32.59
N GLY A 44 -37.04 -9.73 32.14
CA GLY A 44 -35.81 -10.45 32.41
C GLY A 44 -34.56 -9.76 31.83
N ILE A 45 -34.64 -9.26 30.59
CA ILE A 45 -33.53 -8.54 29.94
C ILE A 45 -33.23 -7.23 30.67
N ILE A 46 -34.25 -6.47 31.08
CA ILE A 46 -34.09 -5.23 31.85
C ILE A 46 -33.42 -5.54 33.21
N GLY A 47 -33.83 -6.60 33.89
CA GLY A 47 -33.21 -7.03 35.15
C GLY A 47 -31.73 -7.38 35.00
N ALA A 48 -31.37 -8.10 33.92
CA ALA A 48 -29.98 -8.44 33.62
C ALA A 48 -29.12 -7.20 33.32
N ALA A 49 -29.68 -6.23 32.59
CA ALA A 49 -28.99 -4.97 32.27
C ALA A 49 -28.67 -4.15 33.53
N VAL A 50 -29.61 -4.07 34.48
CA VAL A 50 -29.38 -3.38 35.76
C VAL A 50 -28.31 -4.08 36.59
N LEU A 51 -28.35 -5.42 36.65
CA LEU A 51 -27.33 -6.20 37.36
C LEU A 51 -25.93 -5.97 36.78
N PHE A 52 -25.82 -5.99 35.45
CA PHE A 52 -24.56 -5.72 34.76
C PHE A 52 -24.03 -4.31 35.04
N GLY A 53 -24.89 -3.28 35.01
CA GLY A 53 -24.52 -1.90 35.33
C GLY A 53 -23.99 -1.74 36.76
N VAL A 54 -24.61 -2.42 37.74
CA VAL A 54 -24.15 -2.38 39.14
C VAL A 54 -22.77 -3.05 39.30
N ILE A 55 -22.54 -4.19 38.63
CA ILE A 55 -21.25 -4.87 38.64
C ILE A 55 -20.18 -3.99 38.00
N ALA A 56 -20.47 -3.38 36.85
CA ALA A 56 -19.55 -2.47 36.17
C ALA A 56 -19.16 -1.26 37.04
N ALA A 57 -20.13 -0.66 37.74
CA ALA A 57 -19.87 0.45 38.66
C ALA A 57 -18.96 0.06 39.83
N LEU A 58 -19.14 -1.14 40.40
CA LEU A 58 -18.29 -1.66 41.48
C LEU A 58 -16.86 -1.94 40.99
N VAL A 59 -16.71 -2.51 39.80
CA VAL A 59 -15.40 -2.75 39.17
C VAL A 59 -14.69 -1.43 38.89
N PHE A 60 -15.40 -0.45 38.31
CA PHE A 60 -14.83 0.87 38.03
C PHE A 60 -14.40 1.61 39.31
N TYR A 61 -15.20 1.52 40.38
CA TYR A 61 -14.83 2.07 41.69
C TYR A 61 -13.57 1.38 42.27
N ALA A 62 -13.45 0.06 42.13
CA ALA A 62 -12.26 -0.67 42.58
C ALA A 62 -11.00 -0.28 41.80
N VAL A 63 -11.12 -0.09 40.48
CA VAL A 63 -10.00 0.36 39.62
C VAL A 63 -9.58 1.78 39.96
N LEU A 64 -10.52 2.71 40.19
CA LEU A 64 -10.21 4.07 40.59
C LEU A 64 -9.49 4.14 41.95
N ARG A 65 -9.86 3.28 42.91
CA ARG A 65 -9.18 3.19 44.22
C ARG A 65 -7.72 2.76 44.12
N GLN A 66 -7.36 2.00 43.08
CA GLN A 66 -6.00 1.51 42.90
C GLN A 66 -5.10 2.52 42.16
N ARG A 67 -5.66 3.63 41.68
CA ARG A 67 -4.99 4.68 40.90
C ARG A 67 -4.41 5.84 41.74
N ASP A 68 -4.23 5.66 43.05
CA ASP A 68 -3.58 6.66 43.92
C ASP A 68 -2.13 6.29 44.28
N SER A 69 -1.56 5.21 43.72
CA SER A 69 -0.22 4.70 44.08
C SER A 69 0.89 5.01 43.06
N VAL A 70 0.62 5.76 41.98
CA VAL A 70 1.61 6.02 40.93
C VAL A 70 1.69 7.52 40.66
N THR A 71 2.63 8.20 41.33
CA THR A 71 3.04 9.56 41.00
C THR A 71 4.00 9.54 39.80
N PRO A 72 3.80 10.35 38.75
CA PRO A 72 4.78 10.52 37.68
C PRO A 72 5.96 11.37 38.20
N ASN A 73 7.19 10.91 37.95
CA ASN A 73 8.40 11.69 38.16
C ASN A 73 8.36 12.98 37.31
N GLN A 74 8.66 14.11 37.94
CA GLN A 74 8.71 15.42 37.31
C GLN A 74 10.02 15.57 36.51
N ILE A 75 9.91 15.76 35.19
CA ILE A 75 11.05 16.12 34.32
C ILE A 75 11.31 17.62 34.47
N THR A 76 12.50 17.98 34.95
CA THR A 76 12.98 19.37 35.03
C THR A 76 13.65 19.76 33.72
N ILE A 77 13.11 20.74 33.00
CA ILE A 77 13.74 21.38 31.84
C ILE A 77 14.36 22.70 32.32
N PRO A 78 15.68 22.94 32.14
CA PRO A 78 16.27 24.25 32.39
C PRO A 78 15.95 25.21 31.25
N SER A 79 15.43 26.39 31.60
CA SER A 79 15.28 27.54 30.71
C SER A 79 16.60 28.32 30.63
N ASP A 80 16.86 28.87 29.44
CA ASP A 80 17.53 30.16 29.14
C ASP A 80 18.73 30.06 28.19
N VAL A 81 18.48 30.30 26.90
CA VAL A 81 19.32 31.19 26.07
C VAL A 81 18.36 32.06 25.24
N GLN A 82 18.28 33.35 25.59
CA GLN A 82 17.61 34.38 24.81
C GLN A 82 18.50 34.81 23.65
N ILE A 83 17.96 34.86 22.42
CA ILE A 83 18.52 35.68 21.34
C ILE A 83 17.55 36.83 21.13
N THR A 84 17.96 38.02 21.57
CA THR A 84 17.25 39.28 21.37
C THR A 84 17.44 39.76 19.93
N GLN A 85 16.34 40.06 19.24
CA GLN A 85 16.34 40.85 18.00
C GLN A 85 16.72 42.31 18.29
N ALA A 86 17.62 42.86 17.50
CA ALA A 86 17.76 44.31 17.33
C ALA A 86 17.93 44.63 15.84
N ALA A 87 16.92 45.30 15.29
CA ALA A 87 17.02 46.04 14.05
C ALA A 87 17.45 47.49 14.38
N GLN A 88 18.51 47.99 13.76
CA GLN A 88 18.68 49.42 13.46
C GLN A 88 19.45 49.61 12.15
N ALA A 89 19.01 50.64 11.42
CA ALA A 89 19.37 51.00 10.07
C ALA A 89 20.65 51.87 9.99
N GLY A 90 21.26 51.92 8.80
CA GLY A 90 21.96 53.11 8.31
C GLY A 90 23.30 52.88 7.58
N GLY A 91 23.31 53.11 6.25
CA GLY A 91 24.34 53.93 5.58
C GLY A 91 25.60 53.25 5.02
N ASP A 92 25.58 53.05 3.70
CA ASP A 92 26.57 53.48 2.67
C ASP A 92 28.09 53.33 2.91
N ASP A 93 28.76 52.52 2.08
CA ASP A 93 29.66 53.02 1.02
C ASP A 93 30.54 51.88 0.43
N GLY A 94 30.49 51.76 -0.90
CA GLY A 94 31.64 51.57 -1.80
C GLY A 94 32.60 50.38 -1.63
N GLN A 95 32.58 49.49 -2.63
CA GLN A 95 33.56 49.48 -3.74
C GLN A 95 34.06 48.07 -4.17
N SER A 96 33.62 47.71 -5.38
CA SER A 96 34.35 47.05 -6.49
C SER A 96 35.03 45.67 -6.35
N SER A 97 34.34 44.72 -6.99
CA SER A 97 34.72 44.07 -8.27
C SER A 97 35.50 42.74 -8.28
N PRO A 98 35.14 41.85 -9.24
CA PRO A 98 35.64 40.48 -9.37
C PRO A 98 36.71 40.35 -10.47
N ASP A 99 37.51 39.29 -10.43
CA ASP A 99 38.49 38.99 -11.48
C ASP A 99 38.08 37.75 -12.30
N GLN A 100 37.85 37.98 -13.58
CA GLN A 100 37.83 37.01 -14.68
C GLN A 100 38.61 37.65 -15.84
N SER A 101 39.49 36.88 -16.48
CA SER A 101 39.99 36.98 -17.88
C SER A 101 41.44 36.42 -17.91
N GLN A 102 42.02 35.89 -18.98
CA GLN A 102 41.65 35.66 -20.37
C GLN A 102 42.68 34.70 -21.00
N ALA A 103 42.28 34.07 -22.10
CA ALA A 103 43.16 33.38 -23.05
C ALA A 103 44.04 34.37 -23.86
N GLY A 104 45.20 33.89 -24.33
CA GLY A 104 46.05 34.58 -25.29
C GLY A 104 47.07 33.63 -25.95
N THR A 105 46.89 33.40 -27.24
CA THR A 105 47.78 32.77 -28.22
C THR A 105 48.95 33.69 -28.60
N ASP A 106 50.18 33.15 -28.82
CA ASP A 106 50.95 33.40 -30.06
C ASP A 106 52.16 32.47 -30.22
N ASN A 107 52.49 32.20 -31.48
CA ASN A 107 53.53 31.33 -32.03
C ASN A 107 54.97 31.86 -31.86
N SER A 108 55.94 30.95 -31.79
CA SER A 108 57.23 31.13 -32.45
C SER A 108 57.73 29.83 -33.06
N LYS A 109 58.16 29.96 -34.32
CA LYS A 109 58.68 28.95 -35.23
C LYS A 109 60.18 28.74 -35.08
N ASP A 110 60.63 27.64 -35.68
CA ASP A 110 61.94 27.38 -36.29
C ASP A 110 63.12 27.13 -35.34
N ASN A 111 63.66 25.90 -35.29
CA ASN A 111 64.46 25.36 -36.40
C ASN A 111 65.09 23.97 -36.11
N ASN A 112 65.01 23.15 -37.16
CA ASN A 112 66.03 22.26 -37.71
C ASN A 112 66.12 20.77 -37.33
N GLU A 113 66.40 20.01 -38.40
CA GLU A 113 66.10 18.62 -38.71
C GLU A 113 67.20 17.63 -38.32
N GLY A 114 66.77 16.37 -38.10
CA GLY A 114 67.36 15.19 -38.73
C GLY A 114 68.59 14.53 -38.08
N GLN A 115 68.38 13.38 -37.42
CA GLN A 115 69.17 12.18 -37.73
C GLN A 115 68.48 10.90 -37.23
N GLU A 116 68.16 10.00 -38.16
CA GLU A 116 67.80 8.62 -37.89
C GLU A 116 69.02 7.83 -37.37
N ARG A 117 68.83 7.01 -36.33
CA ARG A 117 69.27 5.60 -36.29
C ARG A 117 68.75 4.90 -35.02
N SER A 118 68.29 3.68 -35.28
CA SER A 118 67.92 2.59 -34.40
C SER A 118 68.84 2.37 -33.20
N ASP A 119 68.28 1.96 -32.05
CA ASP A 119 68.44 0.58 -31.58
C ASP A 119 67.49 0.25 -30.41
N ASP A 120 67.01 -0.99 -30.50
CA ASP A 120 66.01 -1.69 -29.70
C ASP A 120 66.36 -1.86 -28.21
N SER A 121 65.34 -1.83 -27.36
CA SER A 121 65.11 -2.85 -26.31
C SER A 121 63.80 -2.57 -25.56
N VAL A 122 62.68 -2.91 -26.18
CA VAL A 122 61.41 -3.08 -25.46
C VAL A 122 61.42 -4.46 -24.81
N SER A 123 61.27 -4.50 -23.49
CA SER A 123 61.05 -5.71 -22.72
C SER A 123 59.77 -6.41 -23.19
N GLU A 124 59.89 -7.61 -23.76
CA GLU A 124 58.76 -8.50 -24.03
C GLU A 124 58.06 -8.85 -22.70
N GLN A 125 56.93 -8.21 -22.46
CA GLN A 125 55.94 -8.71 -21.52
C GLN A 125 55.32 -9.95 -22.16
N THR A 126 55.67 -11.13 -21.66
CA THR A 126 55.03 -12.39 -22.04
C THR A 126 53.55 -12.30 -21.64
N VAL A 127 52.69 -11.91 -22.57
CA VAL A 127 51.25 -12.03 -22.43
C VAL A 127 50.95 -13.53 -22.42
N VAL A 128 50.76 -14.09 -21.23
CA VAL A 128 50.17 -15.42 -21.10
C VAL A 128 48.79 -15.32 -21.74
N PRO A 129 48.48 -16.06 -22.82
CA PRO A 129 47.14 -16.03 -23.37
C PRO A 129 46.20 -16.60 -22.31
N THR A 130 45.35 -15.75 -21.73
CA THR A 130 44.19 -16.22 -20.98
C THR A 130 43.43 -17.16 -21.91
N PRO A 131 43.18 -18.43 -21.53
CA PRO A 131 42.42 -19.32 -22.38
C PRO A 131 41.07 -18.67 -22.65
N THR A 132 40.75 -18.44 -23.92
CA THR A 132 39.42 -18.02 -24.35
C THR A 132 38.45 -19.10 -23.87
N PRO A 133 37.45 -18.76 -23.04
CA PRO A 133 36.49 -19.75 -22.59
C PRO A 133 35.83 -20.39 -23.80
N THR A 134 35.61 -21.71 -23.74
CA THR A 134 34.82 -22.39 -24.77
C THR A 134 33.39 -21.84 -24.77
N GLU A 135 32.70 -21.90 -25.92
CA GLU A 135 31.31 -21.41 -26.03
C GLU A 135 30.41 -22.04 -24.95
N GLU A 136 30.59 -23.33 -24.64
CA GLU A 136 29.87 -24.03 -23.57
C GLU A 136 30.18 -23.49 -22.15
N GLU A 137 31.39 -23.01 -21.90
CA GLU A 137 31.77 -22.40 -20.61
C GLU A 137 31.21 -20.99 -20.48
N LEU A 138 31.17 -20.23 -21.58
CA LEU A 138 30.53 -18.93 -21.65
C LEU A 138 29.03 -19.03 -21.35
N ASP A 139 28.36 -20.01 -21.96
CA ASP A 139 26.93 -20.26 -21.78
C ASP A 139 26.60 -20.68 -20.33
N ARG A 140 27.39 -21.57 -19.73
CA ARG A 140 27.22 -21.96 -18.32
C ARG A 140 27.39 -20.77 -17.37
N HIS A 141 28.43 -19.96 -17.57
CA HIS A 141 28.69 -18.80 -16.72
C HIS A 141 27.58 -17.74 -16.85
N ALA A 142 27.06 -17.54 -18.05
CA ALA A 142 25.92 -16.65 -18.30
C ALA A 142 24.66 -17.14 -17.57
N LEU A 143 24.38 -18.45 -17.63
CA LEU A 143 23.25 -19.06 -16.93
C LEU A 143 23.38 -18.94 -15.40
N ASP A 144 24.56 -19.23 -14.84
CA ASP A 144 24.82 -19.12 -13.40
C ASP A 144 24.65 -17.68 -12.90
N SER A 145 25.12 -16.71 -13.70
CA SER A 145 24.97 -15.28 -13.40
C SER A 145 23.50 -14.86 -13.40
N TYR A 146 22.73 -15.33 -14.37
CA TYR A 146 21.30 -15.09 -14.45
C TYR A 146 20.56 -15.68 -13.24
N ILE A 147 20.82 -16.95 -12.88
CA ILE A 147 20.22 -17.60 -11.71
C ILE A 147 20.56 -16.83 -10.43
N ARG A 148 21.83 -16.40 -10.27
CA ARG A 148 22.25 -15.61 -9.11
C ARG A 148 21.51 -14.27 -9.02
N MET A 149 21.30 -13.60 -10.15
CA MET A 149 20.52 -12.37 -10.21
C MET A 149 19.07 -12.62 -9.77
N GLN A 150 18.42 -13.65 -10.31
CA GLN A 150 17.03 -14.00 -9.95
C GLN A 150 16.89 -14.32 -8.45
N ASN A 151 17.83 -15.08 -7.88
CA ASN A 151 17.82 -15.39 -6.45
C ASN A 151 17.98 -14.13 -5.56
N LYS A 152 18.77 -13.14 -6.01
CA LYS A 152 18.90 -11.86 -5.29
C LYS A 152 17.61 -11.06 -5.34
N LEU A 153 16.98 -10.97 -6.51
CA LEU A 153 15.69 -10.29 -6.67
C LEU A 153 14.61 -10.95 -5.81
N GLN A 154 14.57 -12.28 -5.77
CA GLN A 154 13.68 -13.02 -4.88
C GLN A 154 13.94 -12.67 -3.41
N GLY A 155 15.21 -12.63 -2.97
CA GLY A 155 15.53 -12.25 -1.59
C GLY A 155 15.06 -10.84 -1.21
N ILE A 156 15.18 -9.88 -2.14
CA ILE A 156 14.66 -8.52 -1.93
C ILE A 156 13.13 -8.53 -1.81
N ALA A 157 12.45 -9.27 -2.68
CA ALA A 157 10.99 -9.41 -2.63
C ALA A 157 10.50 -10.10 -1.35
N GLU A 158 11.16 -11.17 -0.93
CA GLU A 158 10.85 -11.90 0.31
C GLU A 158 11.01 -11.01 1.55
N GLU A 159 12.05 -10.18 1.58
CA GLU A 159 12.24 -9.22 2.67
C GLU A 159 11.15 -8.15 2.66
N ALA A 160 10.82 -7.59 1.48
CA ALA A 160 9.76 -6.60 1.33
C ALA A 160 8.37 -7.16 1.72
N LEU A 161 8.07 -8.42 1.37
CA LEU A 161 6.82 -9.11 1.72
C LEU A 161 6.55 -9.16 3.23
N ARG A 162 7.59 -9.08 4.07
CA ARG A 162 7.44 -9.02 5.54
C ARG A 162 6.75 -7.75 6.03
N SER A 163 6.69 -6.73 5.19
CA SER A 163 6.00 -5.46 5.43
C SER A 163 4.69 -5.32 4.65
N VAL A 164 4.32 -6.32 3.83
CA VAL A 164 3.12 -6.28 3.00
C VAL A 164 2.10 -7.29 3.52
N VAL A 165 0.87 -6.84 3.69
CA VAL A 165 -0.27 -7.63 4.18
C VAL A 165 -1.39 -7.62 3.15
N THR A 166 -2.41 -8.45 3.33
CA THR A 166 -3.67 -8.31 2.60
C THR A 166 -4.73 -7.72 3.51
N VAL A 167 -5.42 -6.68 3.04
CA VAL A 167 -6.55 -6.06 3.74
C VAL A 167 -7.81 -6.40 2.98
N THR A 168 -8.78 -6.98 3.67
CA THR A 168 -10.05 -7.42 3.12
C THR A 168 -11.18 -6.70 3.84
N GLY A 169 -12.06 -6.05 3.08
CA GLY A 169 -13.35 -5.59 3.58
C GLY A 169 -14.35 -6.73 3.53
N VAL A 170 -14.94 -7.06 4.68
CA VAL A 170 -15.89 -8.17 4.84
C VAL A 170 -17.30 -7.60 5.03
N THR A 171 -18.26 -8.19 4.33
CA THR A 171 -19.70 -7.85 4.39
C THR A 171 -20.49 -8.96 5.08
N GLU A 172 -21.72 -8.69 5.54
CA GLU A 172 -22.61 -9.69 6.16
C GLU A 172 -22.87 -10.92 5.27
N GLU A 173 -22.73 -10.79 3.95
CA GLU A 173 -22.96 -11.87 2.97
C GLU A 173 -21.73 -12.78 2.78
N ASP A 174 -20.55 -12.37 3.23
CA ASP A 174 -19.31 -13.13 3.01
C ASP A 174 -19.20 -14.30 4.01
N GLU A 175 -18.98 -15.52 3.51
CA GLU A 175 -18.66 -16.65 4.37
C GLU A 175 -17.21 -16.53 4.87
N TRP A 176 -16.94 -16.99 6.11
CA TRP A 176 -15.58 -16.93 6.71
C TRP A 176 -14.47 -17.54 5.83
N PHE A 177 -14.79 -18.50 4.97
CA PHE A 177 -13.82 -19.10 4.03
C PHE A 177 -13.44 -18.16 2.87
N ASP A 178 -14.32 -17.24 2.47
CA ASP A 178 -14.10 -16.30 1.36
C ASP A 178 -13.11 -15.18 1.72
N ILE A 179 -12.87 -14.96 3.02
CA ILE A 179 -11.88 -13.99 3.55
C ILE A 179 -10.46 -14.30 3.05
N THR A 180 -10.17 -15.58 2.79
CA THR A 180 -8.85 -16.05 2.33
C THR A 180 -8.72 -16.17 0.81
N GLY A 181 -9.81 -15.96 0.06
CA GLY A 181 -9.85 -16.28 -1.38
C GLY A 181 -10.80 -15.39 -2.15
N VAL A 182 -10.24 -14.42 -2.89
CA VAL A 182 -10.85 -13.76 -4.06
C VAL A 182 -12.32 -13.35 -3.86
N GLY A 183 -12.64 -12.76 -2.70
CA GLY A 183 -13.82 -11.93 -2.50
C GLY A 183 -13.59 -10.52 -3.07
N LYS A 184 -14.66 -9.84 -3.50
CA LYS A 184 -14.59 -8.62 -4.33
C LYS A 184 -13.91 -7.38 -3.71
N SER A 185 -13.38 -7.46 -2.48
CA SER A 185 -12.85 -6.31 -1.73
C SER A 185 -11.54 -6.59 -0.98
N ALA A 186 -10.55 -7.23 -1.61
CA ALA A 186 -9.20 -7.39 -1.06
C ALA A 186 -8.17 -6.51 -1.78
N SER A 187 -7.24 -5.92 -1.03
CA SER A 187 -6.11 -5.14 -1.55
C SER A 187 -4.87 -5.32 -0.68
N SER A 188 -3.69 -5.19 -1.28
CA SER A 188 -2.43 -5.22 -0.55
C SER A 188 -2.27 -3.96 0.31
N GLY A 189 -1.81 -4.13 1.54
CA GLY A 189 -1.48 -3.05 2.46
C GLY A 189 0.00 -3.05 2.83
N LEU A 190 0.58 -1.87 3.04
CA LEU A 190 1.95 -1.70 3.52
C LEU A 190 1.96 -1.31 5.00
N ILE A 191 2.67 -2.05 5.83
CA ILE A 191 2.95 -1.67 7.21
C ILE A 191 3.91 -0.48 7.19
N VAL A 192 3.40 0.72 7.47
CA VAL A 192 4.16 1.98 7.40
C VAL A 192 4.62 2.49 8.77
N ALA A 193 4.03 1.98 9.84
CA ALA A 193 4.48 2.30 11.19
C ALA A 193 4.19 1.17 12.18
N ASP A 194 5.07 1.07 13.17
CA ASP A 194 4.88 0.29 14.39
C ASP A 194 4.81 1.29 15.55
N ASN A 195 3.64 1.44 16.15
CA ASN A 195 3.54 2.09 17.44
C ASN A 195 3.45 1.03 18.55
N SER A 196 3.74 1.39 19.80
CA SER A 196 3.83 0.43 20.90
C SER A 196 2.60 -0.48 21.09
N LEU A 197 1.44 -0.13 20.53
CA LEU A 197 0.18 -0.86 20.68
C LEU A 197 -0.34 -1.50 19.38
N SER A 198 0.01 -0.95 18.22
CA SER A 198 -0.58 -1.31 16.94
C SER A 198 0.37 -1.06 15.76
N TYR A 199 0.23 -1.86 14.71
CA TYR A 199 0.78 -1.52 13.40
C TYR A 199 -0.19 -0.63 12.62
N LEU A 200 0.34 0.32 11.85
CA LEU A 200 -0.41 1.14 10.91
C LEU A 200 -0.13 0.66 9.49
N ILE A 201 -1.21 0.47 8.73
CA ILE A 201 -1.21 -0.16 7.42
C ILE A 201 -1.80 0.82 6.43
N LEU A 202 -1.02 1.19 5.42
CA LEU A 202 -1.45 2.01 4.30
C LEU A 202 -2.05 1.10 3.23
N THR A 203 -3.28 1.37 2.79
CA THR A 203 -3.97 0.56 1.78
C THR A 203 -4.94 1.40 0.95
N GLU A 204 -5.53 0.80 -0.08
CA GLU A 204 -6.58 1.44 -0.87
C GLU A 204 -7.86 1.60 -0.03
N SER A 205 -8.55 2.72 -0.18
CA SER A 205 -9.79 2.98 0.56
C SER A 205 -11.04 2.38 -0.09
N GLY A 206 -10.97 1.98 -1.36
CA GLY A 206 -12.09 1.42 -2.11
C GLY A 206 -12.62 0.12 -1.51
N ILE A 207 -11.74 -0.68 -0.91
CA ILE A 207 -12.09 -1.93 -0.22
C ILE A 207 -12.95 -1.71 1.04
N LEU A 208 -13.02 -0.48 1.55
CA LEU A 208 -13.75 -0.15 2.78
C LEU A 208 -15.15 0.42 2.55
N ASN A 209 -15.55 0.66 1.29
CA ASN A 209 -16.77 1.41 1.00
C ASN A 209 -18.05 0.69 1.47
N ASP A 210 -18.10 -0.64 1.31
CA ASP A 210 -19.24 -1.46 1.68
C ASP A 210 -18.90 -2.45 2.82
N ALA A 211 -17.70 -2.31 3.41
CA ALA A 211 -17.21 -3.24 4.43
C ALA A 211 -17.82 -2.94 5.79
N GLU A 212 -18.33 -3.98 6.45
CA GLU A 212 -18.82 -3.93 7.83
C GLU A 212 -17.69 -4.23 8.82
N GLU A 213 -16.80 -5.15 8.44
CA GLU A 213 -15.60 -5.51 9.17
C GLU A 213 -14.38 -5.41 8.27
N ILE A 214 -13.23 -5.09 8.87
CA ILE A 214 -11.93 -5.10 8.19
C ILE A 214 -11.13 -6.24 8.76
N VAL A 215 -10.64 -7.13 7.88
CA VAL A 215 -9.75 -8.22 8.27
C VAL A 215 -8.41 -8.04 7.56
N VAL A 216 -7.33 -8.21 8.30
CA VAL A 216 -5.97 -8.16 7.78
C VAL A 216 -5.35 -9.55 7.85
N THR A 217 -4.94 -10.05 6.69
CA THR A 217 -4.19 -11.30 6.55
C THR A 217 -2.70 -10.97 6.53
N LEU A 218 -1.99 -11.46 7.54
CA LEU A 218 -0.53 -11.33 7.68
C LEU A 218 0.20 -12.29 6.72
N PRO A 219 1.52 -12.11 6.48
CA PRO A 219 2.27 -12.93 5.51
C PRO A 219 2.26 -14.44 5.75
N ASP A 220 2.04 -14.87 7.01
CA ASP A 220 1.93 -16.29 7.38
C ASP A 220 0.51 -16.85 7.29
N GLY A 221 -0.46 -16.04 6.83
CA GLY A 221 -1.88 -16.38 6.75
C GLY A 221 -2.68 -16.07 8.01
N THR A 222 -2.07 -15.52 9.06
CA THR A 222 -2.80 -15.15 10.28
C THR A 222 -3.81 -14.03 9.98
N LEU A 223 -5.06 -14.22 10.41
CA LEU A 223 -6.12 -13.22 10.29
C LEU A 223 -6.20 -12.38 11.57
N VAL A 224 -6.21 -11.06 11.41
CA VAL A 224 -6.27 -10.09 12.52
C VAL A 224 -7.35 -9.05 12.22
N PRO A 225 -8.26 -8.74 13.16
CA PRO A 225 -9.21 -7.65 12.98
C PRO A 225 -8.51 -6.31 12.79
N GLY A 226 -8.92 -5.58 11.76
CA GLY A 226 -8.46 -4.23 11.43
C GLY A 226 -9.42 -3.16 11.94
N SER A 227 -8.89 -1.98 12.26
CA SER A 227 -9.66 -0.81 12.61
C SER A 227 -9.35 0.33 11.65
N PHE A 228 -10.37 0.91 11.03
CA PHE A 228 -10.21 2.08 10.17
C PHE A 228 -9.74 3.30 10.99
N GLN A 229 -8.71 3.99 10.51
CA GLN A 229 -8.18 5.20 11.16
C GLN A 229 -8.56 6.47 10.41
N LYS A 230 -8.12 6.60 9.15
CA LYS A 230 -8.34 7.80 8.34
C LYS A 230 -8.24 7.47 6.87
N LYS A 231 -9.00 8.19 6.04
CA LYS A 231 -8.97 8.14 4.58
C LYS A 231 -8.55 9.50 4.06
N ASP A 232 -7.73 9.49 3.01
CA ASP A 232 -7.55 10.62 2.13
C ASP A 232 -8.53 10.49 0.95
N PRO A 233 -9.56 11.35 0.88
CA PRO A 233 -10.56 11.27 -0.18
C PRO A 233 -9.99 11.61 -1.56
N VAL A 234 -8.86 12.31 -1.63
CA VAL A 234 -8.30 12.79 -2.90
C VAL A 234 -7.46 11.70 -3.58
N THR A 235 -6.59 11.03 -2.82
CA THR A 235 -5.77 9.92 -3.35
C THR A 235 -6.48 8.57 -3.35
N GLY A 236 -7.57 8.43 -2.60
CA GLY A 236 -8.23 7.16 -2.41
C GLY A 236 -7.43 6.19 -1.55
N ILE A 237 -6.43 6.65 -0.79
CA ILE A 237 -5.64 5.84 0.15
C ILE A 237 -6.22 6.01 1.57
N CYS A 238 -6.13 4.96 2.39
CA CYS A 238 -6.49 5.01 3.80
C CYS A 238 -5.45 4.33 4.70
N VAL A 239 -5.60 4.56 5.99
CA VAL A 239 -4.84 3.90 7.05
C VAL A 239 -5.78 3.01 7.86
N VAL A 240 -5.39 1.76 8.02
CA VAL A 240 -6.00 0.76 8.91
C VAL A 240 -4.98 0.44 10.02
N SER A 241 -5.45 0.19 11.23
CA SER A 241 -4.61 -0.28 12.35
C SER A 241 -4.95 -1.72 12.72
N ILE A 242 -3.94 -2.47 13.18
CA ILE A 242 -4.11 -3.80 13.80
C ILE A 242 -3.45 -3.82 15.17
N SER A 243 -4.12 -4.40 16.16
CA SER A 243 -3.61 -4.47 17.53
C SER A 243 -2.52 -5.52 17.66
N LYS A 244 -1.37 -5.17 18.26
CA LYS A 244 -0.26 -6.11 18.49
C LYS A 244 -0.64 -7.22 19.47
N GLU A 245 -1.58 -6.96 20.39
CA GLU A 245 -2.08 -7.95 21.35
C GLU A 245 -2.81 -9.12 20.67
N GLN A 246 -3.32 -8.91 19.45
CA GLN A 246 -4.03 -9.91 18.67
C GLN A 246 -3.10 -10.68 17.72
N ILE A 247 -1.83 -10.29 17.63
CA ILE A 247 -0.85 -10.93 16.76
C ILE A 247 -0.07 -11.98 17.55
N PRO A 248 0.02 -13.24 17.07
CA PRO A 248 0.87 -14.24 17.68
C PRO A 248 2.32 -13.78 17.70
N ALA A 249 3.01 -13.94 18.84
CA ALA A 249 4.40 -13.50 18.99
C ALA A 249 5.37 -14.14 17.96
N ALA A 250 5.04 -15.31 17.42
CA ALA A 250 5.82 -15.94 16.35
C ALA A 250 5.72 -15.12 15.05
N THR A 251 4.50 -14.73 14.66
CA THR A 251 4.19 -13.90 13.49
C THR A 251 4.74 -12.49 13.64
N GLU A 252 4.59 -11.87 14.82
CA GLU A 252 5.07 -10.50 15.07
C GLU A 252 6.58 -10.36 14.83
N ARG A 253 7.38 -11.37 15.19
CA ARG A 253 8.84 -11.40 14.93
C ARG A 253 9.19 -11.46 13.44
N THR A 254 8.24 -11.87 12.61
CA THR A 254 8.43 -11.91 11.16
C THR A 254 8.03 -10.61 10.48
N LEU A 255 7.15 -9.82 11.09
CA LEU A 255 6.68 -8.56 10.52
C LEU A 255 7.78 -7.49 10.55
N GLN A 256 7.76 -6.62 9.55
CA GLN A 256 8.63 -5.46 9.49
C GLN A 256 7.84 -4.22 9.04
N VAL A 257 8.30 -3.05 9.44
CA VAL A 257 7.84 -1.79 8.86
C VAL A 257 8.57 -1.60 7.54
N GLY A 258 7.83 -1.28 6.48
CA GLY A 258 8.39 -1.02 5.17
C GLY A 258 9.34 0.17 5.20
N ILE A 259 10.54 0.00 4.64
CA ILE A 259 11.52 1.07 4.51
C ILE A 259 11.06 1.96 3.35
N LEU A 260 10.82 3.24 3.59
CA LEU A 260 10.40 4.18 2.54
C LEU A 260 11.63 4.78 1.86
N GLY A 261 11.71 4.60 0.55
CA GLY A 261 12.72 5.20 -0.31
C GLY A 261 12.31 6.57 -0.82
N ASN A 262 13.23 7.26 -1.47
CA ASN A 262 12.93 8.53 -2.12
C ASN A 262 12.44 8.30 -3.55
N SER A 263 11.12 8.39 -3.77
CA SER A 263 10.53 8.23 -5.09
C SER A 263 11.04 9.27 -6.11
N TYR A 264 11.45 10.48 -5.69
CA TYR A 264 11.99 11.51 -6.59
C TYR A 264 13.30 11.12 -7.27
N ASN A 265 14.02 10.15 -6.72
CA ASN A 265 15.28 9.64 -7.29
C ASN A 265 15.07 8.52 -8.30
N VAL A 266 13.84 8.04 -8.48
CA VAL A 266 13.52 7.00 -9.47
C VAL A 266 13.61 7.59 -10.88
N GLU A 267 14.29 6.89 -11.77
CA GLU A 267 14.48 7.26 -13.18
C GLU A 267 13.86 6.24 -14.14
N GLN A 268 13.61 6.66 -15.37
CA GLN A 268 13.16 5.76 -16.43
C GLN A 268 14.24 4.72 -16.73
N GLY A 269 13.86 3.45 -16.75
CA GLY A 269 14.77 2.32 -16.94
C GLY A 269 15.25 1.65 -15.64
N ASP A 270 15.01 2.27 -14.49
CA ASP A 270 15.30 1.66 -13.19
C ASP A 270 14.56 0.35 -13.02
N SER A 271 15.25 -0.63 -12.45
CA SER A 271 14.65 -1.93 -12.12
C SER A 271 13.87 -1.82 -10.82
N VAL A 272 12.63 -2.32 -10.84
CA VAL A 272 11.72 -2.29 -9.70
C VAL A 272 11.03 -3.64 -9.55
N LEU A 273 10.64 -3.94 -8.31
CA LEU A 273 9.86 -5.10 -7.96
C LEU A 273 8.49 -4.64 -7.48
N ALA A 274 7.43 -5.17 -8.08
CA ALA A 274 6.08 -5.04 -7.57
C ALA A 274 5.82 -6.18 -6.58
N VAL A 275 5.46 -5.85 -5.34
CA VAL A 275 5.33 -6.80 -4.23
C VAL A 275 3.94 -6.68 -3.59
N GLY A 276 3.30 -7.81 -3.32
CA GLY A 276 1.94 -7.88 -2.75
C GLY A 276 1.03 -8.72 -3.62
N ALA A 277 0.19 -8.07 -4.44
CA ALA A 277 -0.68 -8.74 -5.40
C ALA A 277 -0.61 -8.07 -6.78
N PRO A 278 0.58 -7.97 -7.42
CA PRO A 278 0.73 -7.29 -8.71
C PRO A 278 -0.11 -7.88 -9.84
N MET A 279 -0.46 -9.17 -9.72
CA MET A 279 -1.33 -9.91 -10.65
C MET A 279 -2.59 -10.45 -9.96
N GLY A 280 -2.99 -9.87 -8.82
CA GLY A 280 -4.18 -10.28 -8.05
C GLY A 280 -4.00 -11.48 -7.12
N THR A 281 -2.84 -12.15 -7.11
CA THR A 281 -2.50 -13.19 -6.12
C THR A 281 -1.73 -12.57 -4.97
N ALA A 282 -2.27 -12.62 -3.75
CA ALA A 282 -1.59 -12.13 -2.55
C ALA A 282 -0.28 -12.87 -2.27
N GLY A 283 0.71 -12.16 -1.71
CA GLY A 283 2.03 -12.70 -1.42
C GLY A 283 2.92 -12.95 -2.64
N ALA A 284 2.50 -12.47 -3.83
CA ALA A 284 3.29 -12.59 -5.05
C ALA A 284 4.19 -11.37 -5.26
N PHE A 285 5.18 -11.55 -6.14
CA PHE A 285 5.98 -10.45 -6.65
C PHE A 285 6.22 -10.58 -8.16
N ALA A 286 6.50 -9.46 -8.81
CA ALA A 286 6.89 -9.39 -10.20
C ALA A 286 8.03 -8.38 -10.37
N CYS A 287 8.97 -8.67 -11.26
CA CYS A 287 10.09 -7.78 -11.56
C CYS A 287 9.86 -7.08 -12.89
N GLY A 288 10.29 -5.83 -12.98
CA GLY A 288 10.22 -5.06 -14.22
C GLY A 288 11.03 -3.78 -14.14
N LYS A 289 10.69 -2.82 -14.99
CA LYS A 289 11.35 -1.53 -15.09
C LYS A 289 10.34 -0.40 -15.09
N ILE A 290 10.80 0.76 -14.65
CA ILE A 290 10.09 2.02 -14.84
C ILE A 290 10.13 2.39 -16.32
N VAL A 291 8.97 2.49 -16.95
CA VAL A 291 8.78 2.80 -18.37
C VAL A 291 8.51 4.29 -18.58
N SER A 292 7.79 4.95 -17.67
CA SER A 292 7.51 6.39 -17.76
C SER A 292 7.30 7.02 -16.38
N LEU A 293 7.71 8.28 -16.26
CA LEU A 293 7.54 9.17 -15.09
C LEU A 293 6.94 10.53 -15.48
N SER A 294 6.52 10.69 -16.74
CA SER A 294 6.08 11.98 -17.30
C SER A 294 4.63 12.31 -17.01
N GLU A 295 3.88 11.33 -16.51
CA GLU A 295 2.47 11.49 -16.22
C GLU A 295 2.31 12.02 -14.81
N SER A 296 1.54 13.09 -14.69
CA SER A 296 1.08 13.60 -13.43
C SER A 296 -0.42 13.80 -13.51
N VAL A 297 -1.10 13.55 -12.39
CA VAL A 297 -2.51 13.86 -12.27
C VAL A 297 -2.68 15.01 -11.30
N ALA A 298 -3.26 16.09 -11.82
CA ALA A 298 -3.67 17.23 -11.03
C ALA A 298 -4.99 16.90 -10.32
N ILE A 299 -4.99 17.03 -9.01
CA ILE A 299 -6.19 16.90 -8.19
C ILE A 299 -6.34 18.11 -7.28
N ILE A 300 -7.45 18.18 -6.55
CA ILE A 300 -7.71 19.27 -5.61
C ILE A 300 -6.53 19.34 -4.62
N ASP A 301 -5.89 20.50 -4.57
CA ASP A 301 -4.75 20.82 -3.69
C ASP A 301 -3.44 20.04 -3.92
N GLY A 302 -3.24 19.38 -5.07
CA GLY A 302 -1.96 18.70 -5.36
C GLY A 302 -1.78 18.15 -6.76
N GLU A 303 -0.53 17.77 -7.06
CA GLU A 303 -0.14 17.06 -8.29
C GLU A 303 0.58 15.77 -7.89
N TYR A 304 0.14 14.65 -8.45
CA TYR A 304 0.67 13.32 -8.12
C TYR A 304 1.37 12.77 -9.35
N ARG A 305 2.64 12.40 -9.19
CA ARG A 305 3.41 11.78 -10.26
C ARG A 305 3.05 10.31 -10.37
N LEU A 306 2.59 9.91 -11.54
CA LEU A 306 2.36 8.51 -11.88
C LEU A 306 3.66 7.89 -12.38
N MET A 307 3.83 6.62 -12.02
CA MET A 307 4.94 5.79 -12.49
C MET A 307 4.37 4.60 -13.23
N SER A 308 4.73 4.46 -14.50
CA SER A 308 4.31 3.34 -15.33
C SER A 308 5.45 2.34 -15.42
N THR A 309 5.12 1.05 -15.37
CA THR A 309 6.09 -0.05 -15.47
C THR A 309 5.76 -0.97 -16.64
N ASP A 310 6.71 -1.82 -17.03
CA ASP A 310 6.48 -2.92 -17.98
C ASP A 310 5.88 -4.17 -17.30
N ILE A 311 5.60 -4.10 -16.00
CA ILE A 311 4.95 -5.16 -15.23
C ILE A 311 3.48 -5.21 -15.64
N CYS A 312 3.10 -6.24 -16.39
CA CYS A 312 1.71 -6.47 -16.76
C CYS A 312 0.88 -6.92 -15.54
N GLY A 313 -0.32 -6.38 -15.40
CA GLY A 313 -1.30 -6.80 -14.41
C GLY A 313 -2.72 -6.65 -14.94
N GLU A 314 -3.56 -7.63 -14.66
CA GLU A 314 -5.00 -7.63 -14.97
C GLU A 314 -5.81 -7.69 -13.66
N GLY A 315 -7.06 -7.24 -13.68
CA GLY A 315 -7.96 -7.34 -12.53
C GLY A 315 -7.54 -6.50 -11.32
N SER A 316 -7.70 -7.08 -10.12
CA SER A 316 -7.50 -6.42 -8.81
C SER A 316 -6.02 -6.31 -8.40
N LYS A 317 -5.19 -5.71 -9.25
CA LYS A 317 -3.77 -5.46 -8.94
C LYS A 317 -3.64 -4.50 -7.75
N SER A 318 -2.75 -4.84 -6.81
CA SER A 318 -2.41 -4.00 -5.67
C SER A 318 -1.02 -4.33 -5.15
N GLY A 319 -0.45 -3.47 -4.31
CA GLY A 319 0.87 -3.71 -3.71
C GLY A 319 1.71 -2.45 -3.68
N VAL A 320 3.02 -2.67 -3.60
CA VAL A 320 4.02 -1.60 -3.58
C VAL A 320 5.09 -1.86 -4.63
N LEU A 321 5.70 -0.77 -5.10
CA LEU A 321 6.91 -0.82 -5.91
C LEU A 321 8.12 -0.64 -4.98
N VAL A 322 9.09 -1.53 -5.12
CA VAL A 322 10.29 -1.61 -4.31
C VAL A 322 11.52 -1.52 -5.22
N ASN A 323 12.51 -0.72 -4.84
CA ASN A 323 13.78 -0.63 -5.56
C ASN A 323 14.70 -1.83 -5.23
N LEU A 324 15.88 -1.89 -5.85
CA LEU A 324 16.82 -3.00 -5.63
C LEU A 324 17.47 -2.99 -4.23
N ASP A 325 17.31 -1.90 -3.48
CA ASP A 325 17.77 -1.78 -2.08
C ASP A 325 16.71 -2.23 -1.06
N GLY A 326 15.51 -2.64 -1.53
CA GLY A 326 14.42 -3.07 -0.67
C GLY A 326 13.56 -1.91 -0.13
N GLU A 327 13.72 -0.71 -0.66
CA GLU A 327 12.97 0.47 -0.25
C GLU A 327 11.72 0.66 -1.11
N VAL A 328 10.59 0.97 -0.47
CA VAL A 328 9.33 1.27 -1.13
C VAL A 328 9.42 2.64 -1.79
N VAL A 329 9.27 2.68 -3.11
CA VAL A 329 9.32 3.90 -3.93
C VAL A 329 7.96 4.25 -4.54
N GLY A 330 6.97 3.36 -4.47
CA GLY A 330 5.64 3.62 -5.01
C GLY A 330 4.56 2.69 -4.45
N PHE A 331 3.31 3.07 -4.67
CA PHE A 331 2.12 2.30 -4.32
C PHE A 331 1.34 1.93 -5.58
N ILE A 332 0.87 0.70 -5.67
CA ILE A 332 0.12 0.18 -6.82
C ILE A 332 -1.36 0.31 -6.49
N ALA A 333 -2.04 1.30 -7.10
CA ALA A 333 -3.48 1.47 -6.99
C ALA A 333 -4.20 0.79 -8.16
N GLY A 334 -5.33 0.13 -7.88
CA GLY A 334 -6.16 -0.54 -8.91
C GLY A 334 -6.92 0.46 -9.79
N LYS A 335 -7.33 1.60 -9.21
CA LYS A 335 -7.87 2.76 -9.92
C LYS A 335 -7.32 4.04 -9.32
N TYR A 336 -7.09 5.02 -10.17
CA TYR A 336 -6.96 6.42 -9.76
C TYR A 336 -8.26 7.13 -10.16
N VAL A 337 -8.72 8.07 -9.34
CA VAL A 337 -9.93 8.85 -9.65
C VAL A 337 -9.58 9.83 -10.77
N ASP A 338 -10.03 9.55 -11.99
CA ASP A 338 -10.09 10.58 -13.03
C ASP A 338 -11.11 11.63 -12.59
N SER A 339 -10.69 12.89 -12.57
CA SER A 339 -11.60 14.01 -12.37
C SER A 339 -12.41 14.26 -13.65
N GLU A 340 -13.56 13.60 -13.78
CA GLU A 340 -14.67 14.05 -14.63
C GLU A 340 -16.00 14.04 -13.87
#